data_AF-A0A1I1DHX9-F1
#
_entry.id   AF-A0A1I1DHX9-F1
#
_cell.length_a   1.000
_cell.length_b   1.000
_cell.length_c   1.000
_cell.angle_alpha   90.00
_cell.angle_beta   90.00
_cell.angle_gamma   90.00
#
_symmetry.space_group_name_H-M   'P 1'
#
loop_
_entity.id
_entity.type
_entity.pdbx_description
1 polymer ?
#
loop_
_entity_poly.entity_id
_entity_poly.type
_entity_poly.pdbx_seq_one_letter_code
_entity_poly.pdbx_strand_id
1 'polypeptide(L)'
;MDSLDMIISISASIFSSSITYYLAVRKSRNDKLNLEREISARYGEKLNELRLKYYGRAFELTDLLGKRIRDEDDLPGIYKTLINGLRDWKTGEVNLILSDNSLNCFYELIEASKAELALGTKYNDQQLDKIWLKRTGFRNSLRQDLGILRLIDSNQKINFVR
;
A
#
# COMPACT_ATOMS: atom_id res chain seq x y z
N MET A 1 -41.88 -45.90 -34.49
CA MET A 1 -40.81 -45.04 -33.92
C MET A 1 -39.56 -45.87 -34.06
N ASP A 2 -38.81 -45.56 -35.10
CA ASP A 2 -37.83 -46.50 -35.65
C ASP A 2 -36.58 -46.50 -34.77
N SER A 3 -35.93 -47.64 -34.66
CA SER A 3 -34.70 -47.81 -33.86
C SER A 3 -33.59 -46.81 -34.26
N LEU A 4 -33.63 -46.30 -35.50
CA LEU A 4 -32.74 -45.25 -36.01
C LEU A 4 -32.98 -43.89 -35.34
N ASP A 5 -34.24 -43.46 -35.18
CA ASP A 5 -34.57 -42.18 -34.53
C ASP A 5 -34.12 -42.17 -33.06
N MET A 6 -34.25 -43.33 -32.40
CA MET A 6 -33.79 -43.52 -31.03
C MET A 6 -32.26 -43.40 -30.91
N ILE A 7 -31.50 -43.99 -31.83
CA ILE A 7 -30.02 -43.89 -31.84
C ILE A 7 -29.56 -42.44 -32.12
N ILE A 8 -30.24 -41.75 -33.03
CA ILE A 8 -29.95 -40.33 -33.35
C ILE A 8 -30.24 -39.44 -32.13
N SER A 9 -31.36 -39.66 -31.44
CA SER A 9 -31.71 -38.91 -30.23
C SER A 9 -30.74 -39.15 -29.07
N ILE A 10 -30.29 -40.39 -28.87
CA ILE A 10 -29.32 -40.73 -27.81
C ILE A 10 -27.96 -40.08 -28.10
N SER A 11 -27.49 -40.16 -29.34
CA SER A 11 -26.20 -39.57 -29.73
C SER A 11 -26.20 -38.04 -29.63
N ALA A 12 -27.28 -37.37 -30.07
CA ALA A 12 -27.44 -35.93 -29.91
C ALA A 12 -27.47 -35.49 -28.43
N SER A 13 -28.07 -36.30 -27.55
CA SER A 13 -28.13 -36.02 -26.12
C SER A 13 -26.75 -36.13 -25.44
N ILE A 14 -25.95 -37.13 -25.81
CA ILE A 14 -24.58 -37.30 -25.29
C ILE A 14 -23.68 -36.16 -25.78
N PHE A 15 -23.82 -35.78 -27.06
CA PHE A 15 -23.03 -34.71 -27.65
C PHE A 15 -23.34 -33.35 -27.03
N SER A 16 -24.63 -33.02 -26.91
CA SER A 16 -25.08 -31.76 -26.27
C SER A 16 -24.71 -31.71 -24.78
N SER A 17 -24.78 -32.82 -24.06
CA SER A 17 -24.33 -32.92 -22.66
C SER A 17 -22.83 -32.66 -22.53
N SER A 18 -22.03 -33.18 -23.47
CA SER A 18 -20.57 -33.00 -23.46
C SER A 18 -20.16 -31.53 -23.71
N ILE A 19 -20.82 -30.87 -24.67
CA ILE A 19 -20.64 -29.43 -24.93
C ILE A 19 -21.07 -28.61 -23.71
N THR A 20 -22.24 -28.93 -23.13
CA THR A 20 -22.78 -28.24 -21.96
C THR A 20 -21.83 -28.38 -20.77
N TYR A 21 -21.29 -29.57 -20.53
CA TYR A 21 -20.30 -29.81 -19.49
C TYR A 21 -19.04 -28.97 -19.71
N TYR A 22 -18.50 -28.95 -20.93
CA TYR A 22 -17.32 -28.15 -21.26
C TYR A 22 -17.56 -26.65 -21.03
N LEU A 23 -18.70 -26.12 -21.49
CA LEU A 23 -19.10 -24.73 -21.28
C LEU A 23 -19.28 -24.42 -19.79
N ALA A 24 -19.89 -25.32 -19.02
CA ALA A 24 -20.07 -25.18 -17.58
C ALA A 24 -18.73 -25.13 -16.82
N VAL A 25 -17.77 -25.99 -17.17
CA VAL A 25 -16.43 -25.98 -16.57
C VAL A 25 -15.68 -24.68 -16.92
N ARG A 26 -15.75 -24.23 -18.17
CA ARG A 26 -15.11 -22.97 -18.59
C ARG A 26 -15.74 -21.76 -17.89
N LYS A 27 -17.08 -21.73 -17.81
CA LYS A 27 -17.83 -20.69 -17.10
C LYS A 27 -17.47 -20.65 -15.61
N SER A 28 -17.46 -21.79 -14.93
CA SER A 28 -17.08 -21.87 -13.51
C SER A 28 -15.67 -21.36 -13.24
N ARG A 29 -14.70 -21.62 -14.13
CA ARG A 29 -13.34 -21.06 -14.02
C ARG A 29 -13.34 -19.54 -14.15
N ASN A 30 -14.05 -18.99 -15.12
CA ASN A 30 -14.17 -17.54 -15.30
C ASN A 30 -14.90 -16.88 -14.13
N ASP A 31 -15.97 -17.49 -13.62
CA ASP A 31 -16.73 -16.99 -12.47
C ASP A 31 -15.85 -16.96 -11.22
N LYS A 32 -15.01 -17.98 -10.98
CA LYS A 32 -14.01 -17.99 -9.91
C LYS A 32 -13.01 -16.83 -10.04
N LEU A 33 -12.44 -16.64 -11.23
CA LEU A 33 -11.51 -15.54 -11.48
C LEU A 33 -12.16 -14.17 -11.29
N ASN A 34 -13.41 -14.01 -11.71
CA ASN A 34 -14.16 -12.78 -11.53
C ASN A 34 -14.47 -12.52 -10.04
N LEU A 35 -14.86 -13.55 -9.30
CA LEU A 35 -15.07 -13.48 -7.85
C LEU A 35 -13.78 -13.12 -7.11
N GLU A 36 -12.65 -13.76 -7.44
CA GLU A 36 -11.34 -13.43 -6.85
C GLU A 36 -10.94 -11.98 -7.12
N ARG A 37 -11.19 -11.48 -8.35
CA ARG A 37 -10.98 -10.07 -8.71
C ARG A 37 -11.88 -9.13 -7.92
N GLU A 38 -13.17 -9.45 -7.78
CA GLU A 38 -14.11 -8.63 -7.03
C GLU A 38 -13.74 -8.59 -5.54
N ILE A 39 -13.39 -9.74 -4.96
CA ILE A 39 -12.90 -9.88 -3.60
C ILE A 39 -11.64 -9.02 -3.40
N SER A 40 -10.66 -9.18 -4.29
CA SER A 40 -9.41 -8.42 -4.24
C SER A 40 -9.65 -6.92 -4.37
N ALA A 41 -10.55 -6.51 -5.28
CA ALA A 41 -10.93 -5.10 -5.45
C ALA A 41 -11.60 -4.55 -4.18
N ARG A 42 -12.56 -5.27 -3.61
CA ARG A 42 -13.30 -4.84 -2.41
C ARG A 42 -12.39 -4.72 -1.19
N TYR A 43 -11.54 -5.72 -0.94
CA TYR A 43 -10.58 -5.65 0.17
C TYR A 43 -9.49 -4.61 -0.07
N GLY A 44 -9.06 -4.42 -1.33
CA GLY A 44 -8.12 -3.38 -1.72
C GLY A 44 -8.67 -1.97 -1.50
N GLU A 45 -9.93 -1.73 -1.88
CA GLU A 45 -10.62 -0.47 -1.61
C GLU A 45 -10.72 -0.23 -0.11
N LYS A 46 -11.13 -1.25 0.66
CA LYS A 46 -11.22 -1.12 2.12
C LYS A 46 -9.88 -0.83 2.79
N LEU A 47 -8.81 -1.50 2.34
CA LEU A 47 -7.45 -1.23 2.80
C LEU A 47 -7.03 0.21 2.51
N ASN A 48 -7.34 0.71 1.30
CA ASN A 48 -7.03 2.08 0.92
C ASN A 48 -7.82 3.11 1.73
N GLU A 49 -9.10 2.88 2.01
CA GLU A 49 -9.90 3.73 2.91
C GLU A 49 -9.27 3.82 4.31
N LEU A 50 -8.86 2.68 4.88
CA LEU A 50 -8.20 2.63 6.18
C LEU A 50 -6.88 3.40 6.14
N ARG A 51 -6.06 3.20 5.10
CA ARG A 51 -4.81 3.94 4.92
C ARG A 51 -5.05 5.45 4.81
N LEU A 52 -6.04 5.90 4.03
CA LEU A 52 -6.39 7.32 3.93
C LEU A 52 -6.80 7.89 5.29
N LYS A 53 -7.60 7.14 6.06
CA LYS A 53 -8.05 7.54 7.40
C LYS A 53 -6.89 7.68 8.38
N TYR A 54 -5.96 6.73 8.39
CA TYR A 54 -4.92 6.66 9.43
C TYR A 54 -3.61 7.33 9.05
N TYR A 55 -3.23 7.38 7.77
CA TYR A 55 -1.93 7.93 7.36
C TYR A 55 -1.87 9.45 7.47
N GLY A 56 -3.01 10.16 7.47
CA GLY A 56 -3.06 11.61 7.68
C GLY A 56 -2.28 12.05 8.92
N ARG A 57 -2.48 11.35 10.04
CA ARG A 57 -1.77 11.63 11.30
C ARG A 57 -0.24 11.44 11.19
N ALA A 58 0.25 10.48 10.41
CA ALA A 58 1.69 10.33 10.19
C ALA A 58 2.27 11.49 9.37
N PHE A 59 1.51 12.01 8.40
CA PHE A 59 1.91 13.20 7.64
C PHE A 59 1.95 14.45 8.52
N GLU A 60 0.96 14.64 9.40
CA GLU A 60 0.92 15.73 10.38
C GLU A 60 2.09 15.66 11.35
N LEU A 61 2.32 14.48 11.96
CA LEU A 61 3.45 14.27 12.88
C LEU A 61 4.77 14.59 12.19
N THR A 62 4.99 14.07 10.99
CA THR A 62 6.23 14.32 10.24
C THR A 62 6.34 15.72 9.66
N ASP A 63 5.27 16.53 9.65
CA ASP A 63 5.31 17.94 9.25
C ASP A 63 5.83 18.86 10.35
N LEU A 64 5.86 18.41 11.61
CA LEU A 64 6.53 19.12 12.71
C LEU A 64 8.00 19.45 12.39
N LEU A 65 8.65 18.66 11.54
CA LEU A 65 10.04 18.88 11.10
C LEU A 65 10.18 19.88 9.95
N GLY A 66 9.08 20.48 9.46
CA GLY A 66 9.08 21.49 8.42
C GLY A 66 9.78 21.07 7.11
N LYS A 67 10.36 22.05 6.40
CA LYS A 67 11.10 21.85 5.14
C LYS A 67 12.59 21.53 5.31
N ARG A 68 13.15 21.70 6.53
CA ARG A 68 14.50 21.33 7.01
C ARG A 68 14.84 22.29 8.16
N ILE A 69 14.36 22.02 9.38
CA ILE A 69 14.65 22.86 10.54
C ILE A 69 16.10 22.60 10.98
N ARG A 70 16.90 23.68 11.07
CA ARG A 70 18.33 23.63 11.45
C ARG A 70 18.68 24.46 12.68
N ASP A 71 17.88 25.48 12.99
CA ASP A 71 18.21 26.51 13.99
C ASP A 71 17.17 26.64 15.13
N GLU A 72 16.52 25.54 15.53
CA GLU A 72 15.69 25.55 16.74
C GLU A 72 16.48 25.04 17.95
N ASP A 73 16.47 25.80 19.04
CA ASP A 73 17.19 25.44 20.27
C ASP A 73 16.63 24.19 20.96
N ASP A 74 15.35 23.85 20.73
CA ASP A 74 14.69 22.64 21.25
C ASP A 74 14.46 21.55 20.18
N LEU A 75 15.30 21.52 19.14
CA LEU A 75 15.23 20.48 18.10
C LEU A 75 15.19 19.05 18.68
N PRO A 76 16.01 18.69 19.70
CA PRO A 76 15.91 17.38 20.34
C PRO A 76 14.55 17.10 20.98
N GLY A 77 13.90 18.09 21.60
CA GLY A 77 12.56 17.96 22.17
C GLY A 77 11.50 17.69 21.10
N ILE A 78 11.61 18.37 19.96
CA ILE A 78 10.72 18.17 18.81
C ILE A 78 10.88 16.76 18.23
N TYR A 79 12.12 16.31 18.03
CA TYR A 79 12.39 14.94 17.56
C TYR A 79 11.86 13.88 18.53
N LYS A 80 12.02 14.08 19.84
CA LYS A 80 11.47 13.18 20.85
C LYS A 80 9.94 13.12 20.77
N THR A 81 9.28 14.26 20.60
CA THR A 81 7.82 14.36 20.45
C THR A 81 7.35 13.65 19.17
N LEU A 82 8.04 13.86 18.05
CA LEU A 82 7.79 13.16 16.79
C LEU A 82 7.91 11.64 16.97
N ILE A 83 9.01 11.15 17.54
CA ILE A 83 9.29 9.71 17.71
C ILE A 83 8.19 9.07 18.55
N ASN A 84 7.82 9.69 19.66
CA ASN A 84 6.77 9.19 20.54
C ASN A 84 5.42 9.17 19.80
N GLY A 85 5.06 10.28 19.14
CA GLY A 85 3.83 10.36 18.36
C GLY A 85 3.77 9.32 17.24
N LEU A 86 4.89 9.06 16.55
CA LEU A 86 4.97 8.04 15.50
C LEU A 86 4.87 6.62 16.05
N ARG A 87 5.47 6.34 17.21
CA ARG A 87 5.32 5.04 17.88
C ARG A 87 3.89 4.79 18.29
N ASP A 88 3.26 5.78 18.94
CA ASP A 88 1.87 5.70 19.37
C ASP A 88 0.94 5.53 18.17
N TRP A 89 1.15 6.30 17.11
CA TRP A 89 0.41 6.16 15.85
C TRP A 89 0.54 4.76 15.23
N LYS A 90 1.74 4.18 15.29
CA LYS A 90 2.00 2.83 14.76
C LYS A 90 1.35 1.73 15.62
N THR A 91 1.00 2.00 16.87
CA THR A 91 0.26 1.04 17.70
C THR A 91 -1.20 0.88 17.21
N GLY A 92 -1.73 -0.34 17.30
CA GLY A 92 -3.11 -0.63 16.89
C GLY A 92 -3.27 -0.95 15.40
N GLU A 93 -4.35 -0.47 14.80
CA GLU A 93 -4.79 -0.86 13.43
C GLU A 93 -3.79 -0.49 12.33
N VAL A 94 -2.99 0.56 12.55
CA VAL A 94 -1.97 1.03 11.59
C VAL A 94 -0.94 -0.05 11.28
N ASN A 95 -0.53 -0.83 12.29
CA ASN A 95 0.43 -1.90 12.11
C ASN A 95 -0.07 -3.02 11.18
N LEU A 96 -1.39 -3.15 11.01
CA LEU A 96 -2.01 -4.17 10.16
C LEU A 96 -2.19 -3.71 8.70
N ILE A 97 -2.20 -2.40 8.47
CA ILE A 97 -2.46 -1.81 7.15
C ILE A 97 -1.20 -1.28 6.47
N LEU A 98 -0.10 -1.10 7.21
CA LEU A 98 1.20 -0.73 6.65
C LEU A 98 1.72 -1.81 5.69
N SER A 99 2.25 -1.39 4.54
CA SER A 99 3.06 -2.31 3.75
C SER A 99 4.39 -2.59 4.43
N ASP A 100 5.02 -3.72 4.08
CA ASP A 100 6.35 -4.06 4.57
C ASP A 100 7.38 -2.95 4.26
N ASN A 101 7.26 -2.32 3.09
CA ASN A 101 8.11 -1.20 2.71
C ASN A 101 7.92 0.01 3.63
N SER A 102 6.68 0.41 3.88
CA SER A 102 6.38 1.53 4.78
C SER A 102 6.81 1.25 6.21
N LEU A 103 6.64 0.01 6.67
CA LEU A 103 7.09 -0.45 7.98
C LEU A 103 8.61 -0.43 8.11
N ASN A 104 9.34 -0.85 7.08
CA ASN A 104 10.80 -0.76 7.05
C ASN A 104 11.27 0.70 7.11
N CYS A 105 10.71 1.58 6.27
CA CYS A 105 11.04 3.00 6.31
C CYS A 105 10.71 3.65 7.66
N PHE A 106 9.64 3.21 8.32
CA PHE A 106 9.30 3.65 9.67
C PHE A 106 10.43 3.29 10.65
N TYR A 107 10.89 2.04 10.67
CA TYR A 107 11.98 1.64 11.57
C TYR A 107 13.29 2.38 11.25
N GLU A 108 13.61 2.58 9.98
CA GLU A 108 14.79 3.37 9.59
C GLU A 108 14.74 4.82 10.10
N LEU A 109 13.56 5.45 10.07
CA LEU A 109 13.36 6.79 10.62
C LEU A 109 13.53 6.80 12.14
N ILE A 110 12.93 5.82 12.84
CA ILE A 110 13.04 5.70 14.29
C ILE A 110 14.50 5.50 14.71
N GLU A 111 15.24 4.61 14.03
CA GLU A 111 16.65 4.37 14.31
C GLU A 111 17.54 5.58 14.01
N ALA A 112 17.31 6.27 12.88
CA ALA A 112 18.04 7.49 12.58
C ALA A 112 17.84 8.59 13.64
N SER A 113 16.66 8.65 14.25
CA SER A 113 16.29 9.68 15.22
C SER A 113 16.71 9.33 16.67
N LYS A 114 17.06 8.06 16.94
CA LYS A 114 17.60 7.59 18.23
C LYS A 114 19.10 7.83 18.40
N ALA A 115 19.82 8.15 17.33
CA ALA A 115 21.26 8.33 17.39
C ALA A 115 21.64 9.41 18.42
N GLU A 116 22.67 9.13 19.22
CA GLU A 116 23.18 10.08 20.23
C GLU A 116 23.52 11.43 19.60
N LEU A 117 23.22 12.52 20.30
CA LEU A 117 23.47 13.87 19.83
C LEU A 117 24.98 14.08 19.64
N ALA A 118 25.42 14.30 18.40
CA ALA A 118 26.85 14.37 18.09
C ALA A 118 27.57 15.57 18.74
N LEU A 119 26.82 16.61 19.11
CA LEU A 119 27.33 17.80 19.80
C LEU A 119 26.93 17.81 21.29
N GLY A 120 26.59 16.64 21.86
CA GLY A 120 26.15 16.45 23.25
C GLY A 120 24.73 16.94 23.52
N THR A 121 24.42 18.18 23.13
CA THR A 121 23.10 18.82 23.32
C THR A 121 22.37 19.12 22.01
N LYS A 122 23.06 19.04 20.87
CA LYS A 122 22.50 19.35 19.54
C LYS A 122 22.86 18.28 18.51
N TYR A 123 22.02 18.18 17.48
CA TYR A 123 22.33 17.40 16.29
C TYR A 123 23.36 18.13 15.43
N ASN A 124 24.24 17.38 14.76
CA ASN A 124 25.05 17.94 13.69
C ASN A 124 24.31 17.91 12.34
N ASP A 125 24.80 18.64 11.35
CA ASP A 125 24.18 18.70 10.02
C ASP A 125 24.03 17.33 9.34
N GLN A 126 25.01 16.43 9.52
CA GLN A 126 24.96 15.09 8.94
C GLN A 126 23.82 14.24 9.54
N GLN A 127 23.58 14.36 10.84
CA GLN A 127 22.48 13.71 11.53
C GLN A 127 21.14 14.26 11.06
N LEU A 128 21.04 15.59 10.95
CA LEU A 128 19.83 16.24 10.44
C LEU A 128 19.52 15.81 9.00
N ASP A 129 20.54 15.74 8.14
CA ASP A 129 20.37 15.31 6.76
C ASP A 129 20.00 13.82 6.67
N LYS A 130 20.57 12.96 7.53
CA LYS A 130 20.18 11.55 7.63
C LYS A 130 18.72 11.39 8.06
N ILE A 131 18.30 12.09 9.10
CA ILE A 131 16.92 12.02 9.59
C ILE A 131 15.95 12.57 8.54
N TRP A 132 16.30 13.68 7.90
CA TRP A 132 15.53 14.27 6.81
C TRP A 132 15.31 13.29 5.65
N LEU A 133 16.38 12.59 5.24
CA LEU A 133 16.31 11.58 4.18
C LEU A 133 15.38 10.44 4.58
N LYS A 134 15.51 9.91 5.80
CA LYS A 134 14.65 8.82 6.29
C LYS A 134 13.18 9.25 6.44
N ARG A 135 12.92 10.48 6.91
CA ARG A 135 11.58 11.07 6.99
C ARG A 135 10.96 11.17 5.59
N THR A 136 11.73 11.63 4.62
CA THR A 136 11.29 11.74 3.23
C THR A 136 10.98 10.36 2.63
N GLY A 137 11.86 9.38 2.87
CA GLY A 137 11.65 7.99 2.47
C GLY A 137 10.36 7.41 3.04
N PHE A 138 10.13 7.59 4.34
CA PHE A 138 8.90 7.17 5.01
C PHE A 138 7.65 7.85 4.44
N ARG A 139 7.66 9.17 4.23
CA ARG A 139 6.51 9.87 3.61
C ARG A 139 6.25 9.37 2.19
N ASN A 140 7.29 9.03 1.44
CA ASN A 140 7.15 8.50 0.10
C ASN A 140 6.57 7.09 0.10
N SER A 141 7.01 6.19 0.98
CA SER A 141 6.43 4.85 1.07
C SER A 141 4.95 4.88 1.44
N LEU A 142 4.54 5.77 2.37
CA LEU A 142 3.12 5.99 2.65
C LEU A 142 2.32 6.48 1.42
N ARG A 143 2.89 7.34 0.58
CA ARG A 143 2.24 7.76 -0.68
C ARG A 143 2.18 6.65 -1.72
N GLN A 144 3.17 5.75 -1.75
CA GLN A 144 3.15 4.58 -2.62
C GLN A 144 2.04 3.60 -2.21
N ASP A 145 1.87 3.38 -0.91
CA ASP A 145 0.80 2.56 -0.34
C ASP A 145 -0.60 3.07 -0.72
N LEU A 146 -0.76 4.39 -0.87
CA LEU A 146 -1.98 5.04 -1.34
C LEU A 146 -2.12 5.05 -2.87
N GLY A 147 -1.14 4.53 -3.61
CA GLY A 147 -1.12 4.56 -5.07
C GLY A 147 -0.84 5.93 -5.68
N ILE A 148 -0.63 6.99 -4.88
CA ILE A 148 -0.44 8.37 -5.36
C ILE A 148 0.77 8.48 -6.29
N LEU A 149 1.89 7.84 -5.93
CA LEU A 149 3.11 7.90 -6.75
C LEU A 149 2.97 7.15 -8.08
N ARG A 150 2.19 6.07 -8.15
CA ARG A 150 1.89 5.36 -9.40
C ARG A 150 0.98 6.18 -10.32
N LEU A 151 0.05 6.95 -9.75
CA LEU A 151 -0.83 7.86 -10.48
C LEU A 151 -0.08 9.07 -11.07
N ILE A 152 0.97 9.54 -10.41
CA ILE A 152 1.80 10.64 -10.91
C ILE A 152 2.67 10.17 -12.09
N ASP A 153 3.34 9.02 -11.97
CA ASP A 153 4.17 8.46 -13.05
C ASP A 153 3.37 8.09 -14.31
N SER A 154 2.14 7.58 -14.12
CA SER A 154 1.25 7.26 -15.25
C SER A 154 0.73 8.51 -15.96
N ASN A 155 0.42 9.59 -15.22
CA ASN A 155 0.07 10.88 -15.83
C ASN A 155 1.26 11.55 -16.55
N GLN A 156 2.50 11.38 -16.06
CA GLN A 156 3.67 11.90 -16.76
C GLN A 156 3.95 11.18 -18.08
N LYS A 157 3.72 9.85 -18.16
CA LYS A 157 3.85 9.11 -19.43
C LYS A 157 2.84 9.52 -20.50
N ILE A 158 1.65 9.99 -20.11
CA ILE A 158 0.64 10.49 -21.06
C ILE A 158 1.05 11.86 -21.64
N ASN A 159 1.79 12.67 -20.89
CA ASN A 159 2.21 14.01 -21.32
C ASN A 159 3.49 14.04 -22.20
N PHE A 160 4.13 12.90 -22.45
CA PHE A 160 5.25 12.78 -23.39
C PHE A 160 4.86 12.25 -24.78
N VAL A 161 3.56 12.04 -25.01
CA VAL A 161 3.00 11.69 -26.33
C VAL A 161 2.10 12.85 -26.79
N ARG A 162 2.71 14.00 -27.04
CA ARG A 162 2.14 15.08 -27.86
C ARG A 162 3.24 15.80 -28.61
#